data_AF-U6D140-F1
#
_entry.id   AF-U6D140-F1
#
_cell.length_a   1.000
_cell.length_b   1.000
_cell.length_c   1.000
_cell.angle_alpha   90.00
_cell.angle_beta   90.00
_cell.angle_gamma   90.00
#
_symmetry.space_group_name_H-M   'P 1'
#
loop_
_entity.id
_entity.type
_entity.pdbx_description
1 polymer ?
#
loop_
_entity_poly.entity_id
_entity_poly.type
_entity_poly.pdbx_seq_one_letter_code
_entity_poly.pdbx_strand_id
1 'polypeptide(L)'
;VDDKVPRPALLQEAENFTLFIKNSISFPRFKVNRRNLVEEVDAAYMKTCLYHKISHPLCPVFKLGYVVQESGQNFSTLAEKGGVVGITIDWNCDLDWHVHHCKPIYEFHGLYEDKNLSPGFNFRFARHFVENGTNHRHLFKVFGIRFDILVDGKAGKFDIIPTMTTIGSGIGIFGVATVLCDLLLLHILPKRHYYKQKKFKYAEDMGSGAGERDPAATSSTLSLQENMKTS
;
A
#
# COMPACT_ATOMS: atom_id res chain seq x y z
N VAL A 1 -26.83 -34.05 20.83
CA VAL A 1 -25.88 -32.99 20.49
C VAL A 1 -26.44 -31.73 21.11
N ASP A 2 -25.77 -31.12 22.08
CA ASP A 2 -26.27 -29.87 22.67
C ASP A 2 -26.16 -28.75 21.63
N ASP A 3 -27.26 -28.57 20.90
CA ASP A 3 -27.39 -27.62 19.79
C ASP A 3 -28.04 -26.30 20.23
N LYS A 4 -28.54 -26.22 21.46
CA LYS A 4 -29.13 -25.00 22.00
C LYS A 4 -28.09 -24.15 22.71
N VAL A 5 -27.63 -23.10 22.02
CA VAL A 5 -26.83 -22.04 22.62
C VAL A 5 -27.73 -21.18 23.53
N PRO A 6 -27.34 -20.91 24.79
CA PRO A 6 -28.09 -20.02 25.68
C PRO A 6 -28.25 -18.62 25.09
N ARG A 7 -29.46 -18.05 25.21
CA ARG A 7 -29.75 -16.66 24.85
C ARG A 7 -30.45 -15.98 26.02
N PRO A 8 -29.91 -14.89 26.58
CA PRO A 8 -28.68 -14.21 26.17
C PRO A 8 -27.40 -15.03 26.42
N ALA A 9 -26.29 -14.61 25.81
CA ALA A 9 -24.97 -15.17 26.08
C ALA A 9 -24.61 -15.06 27.57
N LEU A 10 -23.90 -16.07 28.11
CA LEU A 10 -23.59 -16.15 29.54
C LEU A 10 -22.62 -15.05 30.01
N LEU A 11 -21.69 -14.61 29.16
CA LEU A 11 -20.61 -13.69 29.50
C LEU A 11 -20.77 -12.34 28.79
N GLN A 12 -21.90 -11.66 29.01
CA GLN A 12 -22.12 -10.31 28.45
C GLN A 12 -21.11 -9.28 28.98
N GLU A 13 -20.68 -9.41 30.23
CA GLU A 13 -19.67 -8.54 30.84
C GLU A 13 -18.30 -8.59 30.15
N ALA A 14 -18.06 -9.59 29.28
CA ALA A 14 -16.85 -9.61 28.45
C ALA A 14 -16.75 -8.39 27.52
N GLU A 15 -17.86 -7.68 27.24
CA GLU A 15 -17.84 -6.42 26.50
C GLU A 15 -17.00 -5.34 27.20
N ASN A 16 -16.96 -5.39 28.53
CA ASN A 16 -16.21 -4.46 29.37
C ASN A 16 -14.75 -4.87 29.59
N PHE A 17 -14.30 -6.00 29.05
CA PHE A 17 -12.91 -6.40 29.15
C PHE A 17 -12.01 -5.49 28.33
N THR A 18 -10.75 -5.43 28.76
CA THR A 18 -9.71 -4.66 28.09
C THR A 18 -8.68 -5.58 27.48
N LEU A 19 -8.26 -5.24 26.26
CA LEU A 19 -7.16 -5.88 25.54
C LEU A 19 -5.98 -4.93 25.51
N PHE A 20 -4.85 -5.35 26.06
CA PHE A 20 -3.61 -4.59 25.99
C PHE A 20 -2.70 -5.19 24.92
N ILE A 21 -2.33 -4.38 23.92
CA ILE A 21 -1.50 -4.82 22.79
C ILE A 21 -0.11 -4.23 22.91
N LYS A 22 0.91 -5.10 22.94
CA LYS A 22 2.32 -4.70 22.81
C LYS A 22 2.83 -5.11 21.45
N ASN A 23 3.08 -4.12 20.60
CA ASN A 23 3.59 -4.35 19.25
C ASN A 23 4.99 -3.74 19.10
N SER A 24 5.88 -4.49 18.46
CA SER A 24 7.23 -4.05 18.12
C SER A 24 7.49 -4.38 16.66
N ILE A 25 7.96 -3.40 15.91
CA ILE A 25 8.32 -3.53 14.50
C ILE A 25 9.80 -3.20 14.29
N SER A 26 10.36 -3.79 13.25
CA SER A 26 11.72 -3.51 12.78
C SER A 26 11.68 -3.32 11.28
N PHE A 27 12.35 -2.28 10.80
CA PHE A 27 12.66 -2.07 9.40
C PHE A 27 14.16 -2.37 9.18
N PRO A 28 14.54 -3.63 8.89
CA PRO A 28 15.95 -4.05 8.92
C PRO A 28 16.81 -3.31 7.91
N ARG A 29 16.26 -3.01 6.72
CA ARG A 29 16.95 -2.24 5.67
C ARG A 29 17.41 -0.87 6.16
N PHE A 30 16.64 -0.22 7.02
CA PHE A 30 16.94 1.11 7.55
C PHE A 30 17.54 1.06 8.97
N LYS A 31 17.64 -0.13 9.58
CA LYS A 31 18.08 -0.37 10.96
C LYS A 31 17.25 0.42 12.00
N VAL A 32 15.97 0.59 11.74
CA VAL A 32 15.04 1.30 12.62
C VAL A 32 14.15 0.29 13.33
N ASN A 33 14.08 0.40 14.66
CA ASN A 33 13.17 -0.37 15.50
C ASN A 33 12.18 0.58 16.16
N ARG A 34 10.90 0.21 16.18
CA ARG A 34 9.81 1.02 16.77
C ARG A 34 8.86 0.13 17.57
N ARG A 35 8.16 0.74 18.52
CA ARG A 35 7.18 0.10 19.39
C ARG A 35 5.95 0.99 19.48
N ASN A 36 4.78 0.39 19.66
CA ASN A 36 3.54 1.14 19.80
C ASN A 36 3.44 1.94 21.12
N LEU A 37 4.25 1.58 22.12
CA LEU A 37 4.54 2.40 23.29
C LEU A 37 5.53 3.50 22.90
N VAL A 38 5.03 4.51 22.20
CA VAL A 38 5.80 5.68 21.76
C VAL A 38 6.15 6.59 22.94
N GLU A 39 7.00 7.58 22.70
CA GLU A 39 7.56 8.43 23.75
C GLU A 39 6.49 9.21 24.53
N GLU A 40 5.34 9.51 23.91
CA GLU A 40 4.20 10.17 24.55
C GLU A 40 3.35 9.25 25.45
N VAL A 41 3.58 7.93 25.39
CA VAL A 41 2.84 6.94 26.18
C VAL A 41 3.63 6.63 27.44
N ASP A 42 3.39 7.41 28.49
CA ASP A 42 4.03 7.25 29.79
C ASP A 42 3.23 6.34 30.76
N ALA A 43 3.83 6.03 31.92
CA ALA A 43 3.21 5.17 32.92
C ALA A 43 1.98 5.80 33.59
N ALA A 44 1.84 7.14 33.57
CA ALA A 44 0.69 7.83 34.13
C ALA A 44 -0.50 7.74 33.16
N TYR A 45 -0.25 8.00 31.88
CA TYR A 45 -1.19 7.86 30.79
C TYR A 45 -1.71 6.42 30.68
N MET A 46 -0.82 5.42 30.76
CA MET A 46 -1.19 4.00 30.69
C MET A 46 -2.16 3.53 31.78
N LYS A 47 -2.24 4.23 32.93
CA LYS A 47 -3.16 3.85 34.02
C LYS A 47 -4.60 4.20 33.75
N THR A 48 -4.85 5.24 32.94
CA THR A 48 -6.19 5.81 32.74
C THR A 48 -6.60 5.84 31.28
N CYS A 49 -5.68 5.65 30.34
CA CYS A 49 -6.01 5.72 28.93
C CYS A 49 -6.90 4.54 28.51
N LEU A 50 -7.87 4.85 27.67
CA LEU A 50 -8.61 3.90 26.87
C LEU A 50 -8.54 4.39 25.43
N TYR A 51 -8.27 3.48 24.52
CA TYR A 51 -8.17 3.80 23.10
C TYR A 51 -9.46 4.43 22.58
N HIS A 52 -9.29 5.51 21.82
CA HIS A 52 -10.36 6.11 21.04
C HIS A 52 -9.74 6.82 19.85
N LYS A 53 -10.34 6.65 18.66
CA LYS A 53 -9.77 7.08 17.38
C LYS A 53 -9.35 8.56 17.32
N ILE A 54 -10.06 9.43 18.05
CA ILE A 54 -9.83 10.89 18.03
C ILE A 54 -9.11 11.39 19.29
N SER A 55 -9.60 11.06 20.49
CA SER A 55 -9.08 11.60 21.75
C SER A 55 -7.80 10.91 22.24
N HIS A 56 -7.68 9.60 22.05
CA HIS A 56 -6.58 8.79 22.55
C HIS A 56 -6.10 7.75 21.52
N PRO A 57 -5.63 8.19 20.33
CA PRO A 57 -5.26 7.28 19.24
C PRO A 57 -4.00 6.46 19.51
N LEU A 58 -3.18 6.85 20.50
CA LEU A 58 -1.92 6.16 20.83
C LEU A 58 -2.06 5.21 22.02
N CYS A 59 -3.22 5.16 22.67
CA CYS A 59 -3.41 4.28 23.81
C CYS A 59 -3.45 2.80 23.35
N PRO A 60 -2.62 1.91 23.90
CA PRO A 60 -2.56 0.50 23.53
C PRO A 60 -3.58 -0.39 24.27
N VAL A 61 -4.50 0.21 25.04
CA VAL A 61 -5.52 -0.47 25.85
C VAL A 61 -6.88 -0.28 25.21
N PHE A 62 -7.48 -1.36 24.73
CA PHE A 62 -8.70 -1.36 23.94
C PHE A 62 -9.84 -2.00 24.71
N LYS A 63 -11.01 -1.37 24.77
CA LYS A 63 -12.22 -2.00 25.29
C LYS A 63 -12.81 -2.92 24.22
N LEU A 64 -13.14 -4.18 24.57
CA LEU A 64 -13.63 -5.16 23.58
C LEU A 64 -14.92 -4.71 22.89
N GLY A 65 -15.86 -4.12 23.63
CA GLY A 65 -17.08 -3.56 23.05
C GLY A 65 -16.81 -2.48 22.00
N TYR A 66 -15.84 -1.59 22.26
CA TYR A 66 -15.45 -0.54 21.32
C TYR A 66 -14.85 -1.12 20.04
N VAL A 67 -13.92 -2.09 20.17
CA VAL A 67 -13.30 -2.77 19.02
C VAL A 67 -14.34 -3.44 18.14
N VAL A 68 -15.30 -4.15 18.75
CA VAL A 68 -16.37 -4.83 18.02
C VAL A 68 -17.32 -3.82 17.36
N GLN A 69 -17.66 -2.73 18.04
CA GLN A 69 -18.52 -1.67 17.49
C GLN A 69 -17.87 -0.99 16.27
N GLU A 70 -16.59 -0.60 16.39
CA GLU A 70 -15.84 0.03 15.28
C GLU A 70 -15.63 -0.92 14.09
N SER A 71 -15.60 -2.23 14.33
CA SER A 71 -15.56 -3.23 13.26
C SER A 71 -16.89 -3.36 12.47
N GLY A 72 -17.94 -2.64 12.89
CA GLY A 72 -19.28 -2.70 12.29
C GLY A 72 -20.13 -3.88 12.77
N GLN A 73 -19.73 -4.54 13.86
CA GLN A 73 -20.38 -5.73 14.40
C GLN A 73 -21.07 -5.45 15.74
N ASN A 74 -21.98 -6.32 16.16
CA ASN A 74 -22.69 -6.21 17.44
C ASN A 74 -22.15 -7.25 18.44
N PHE A 75 -21.72 -6.80 19.61
CA PHE A 75 -21.11 -7.66 20.64
C PHE A 75 -22.04 -8.78 21.10
N SER A 76 -23.32 -8.50 21.36
CA SER A 76 -24.28 -9.51 21.82
C SER A 76 -24.45 -10.65 20.81
N THR A 77 -24.55 -10.31 19.52
CA THR A 77 -24.67 -11.32 18.45
C THR A 77 -23.40 -12.16 18.31
N LEU A 78 -22.22 -11.52 18.45
CA LEU A 78 -20.94 -12.20 18.42
C LEU A 78 -20.72 -13.07 19.67
N ALA A 79 -21.22 -12.67 20.83
CA ALA A 79 -21.11 -13.43 22.06
C ALA A 79 -21.96 -14.72 22.02
N GLU A 80 -23.10 -14.70 21.31
CA GLU A 80 -23.94 -15.88 21.12
C GLU A 80 -23.33 -16.86 20.11
N LYS A 81 -22.97 -16.39 18.91
CA LYS A 81 -22.57 -17.27 17.79
C LYS A 81 -21.06 -17.48 17.69
N GLY A 82 -20.28 -16.62 18.35
CA GLY A 82 -18.86 -16.44 18.10
C GLY A 82 -18.61 -15.67 16.80
N GLY A 83 -17.39 -15.16 16.64
CA GLY A 83 -16.99 -14.42 15.46
C GLY A 83 -15.49 -14.16 15.40
N VAL A 84 -15.06 -13.49 14.34
CA VAL A 84 -13.66 -13.10 14.16
C VAL A 84 -13.61 -11.60 13.86
N VAL A 85 -12.78 -10.88 14.61
CA VAL A 85 -12.52 -9.45 14.46
C VAL A 85 -11.05 -9.25 14.15
N GLY A 86 -10.77 -8.51 13.08
CA GLY A 86 -9.43 -8.09 12.70
C GLY A 86 -9.08 -6.76 13.36
N ILE A 87 -7.88 -6.69 13.95
CA ILE A 87 -7.28 -5.46 14.45
C ILE A 87 -6.02 -5.21 13.61
N THR A 88 -6.07 -4.23 12.72
CA THR A 88 -4.94 -3.85 11.87
C THR A 88 -4.13 -2.76 12.56
N ILE A 89 -2.82 -2.94 12.63
CA ILE A 89 -1.86 -1.95 13.12
C ILE A 89 -0.99 -1.54 11.95
N ASP A 90 -1.29 -0.39 11.34
CA ASP A 90 -0.54 0.14 10.20
C ASP A 90 0.61 1.04 10.66
N TRP A 91 1.78 0.81 10.09
CA TRP A 91 2.98 1.61 10.29
C TRP A 91 3.47 2.16 8.95
N ASN A 92 2.85 3.26 8.50
CA ASN A 92 3.32 3.99 7.34
C ASN A 92 4.28 5.12 7.75
N CYS A 93 5.58 4.87 7.63
CA CYS A 93 6.63 5.72 8.17
C CYS A 93 7.52 6.31 7.08
N ASP A 94 7.50 7.63 6.98
CA ASP A 94 8.52 8.37 6.24
C ASP A 94 9.73 8.61 7.15
N LEU A 95 10.83 7.91 6.87
CA LEU A 95 12.09 7.95 7.62
C LEU A 95 13.03 9.06 7.13
N ASP A 96 12.59 9.92 6.22
CA ASP A 96 13.25 11.21 5.95
C ASP A 96 13.01 12.19 7.11
N TRP A 97 11.87 12.04 7.80
CA TRP A 97 11.57 12.75 9.03
C TRP A 97 12.13 12.02 10.26
N HIS A 98 12.13 12.71 11.40
CA HIS A 98 12.51 12.09 12.66
C HIS A 98 11.55 10.94 13.01
N VAL A 99 12.09 9.84 13.49
CA VAL A 99 11.36 8.59 13.75
C VAL A 99 10.20 8.75 14.76
N HIS A 100 10.13 9.85 15.52
CA HIS A 100 8.99 10.16 16.41
C HIS A 100 7.67 10.34 15.65
N HIS A 101 7.71 10.70 14.36
CA HIS A 101 6.51 10.85 13.54
C HIS A 101 5.98 9.49 13.03
N CYS A 102 6.79 8.43 13.12
CA CYS A 102 6.38 7.07 12.82
C CYS A 102 5.56 6.53 13.99
N LYS A 103 4.23 6.62 13.86
CA LYS A 103 3.25 6.21 14.87
C LYS A 103 2.28 5.19 14.29
N PRO A 104 1.78 4.25 15.11
CA PRO A 104 0.83 3.25 14.63
C PRO A 104 -0.55 3.86 14.41
N ILE A 105 -1.25 3.37 13.39
CA ILE A 105 -2.67 3.66 13.15
C ILE A 105 -3.42 2.34 13.35
N TYR A 106 -4.49 2.37 14.15
CA TYR A 106 -5.30 1.19 14.44
C TYR A 106 -6.61 1.23 13.67
N GLU A 107 -6.91 0.14 12.99
CA GLU A 107 -8.16 -0.07 12.25
C GLU A 107 -8.80 -1.40 12.66
N PHE A 108 -10.13 -1.47 12.58
CA PHE A 108 -10.91 -2.62 13.03
C PHE A 108 -11.85 -3.07 11.91
N HIS A 109 -11.89 -4.38 11.67
CA HIS A 109 -12.68 -4.94 10.57
C HIS A 109 -13.35 -6.25 10.99
N GLY A 110 -14.60 -6.45 10.61
CA GLY A 110 -15.26 -7.76 10.74
C GLY A 110 -14.75 -8.71 9.65
N LEU A 111 -14.16 -9.84 10.03
CA LEU A 111 -13.52 -10.78 9.08
C LEU A 111 -14.44 -11.92 8.60
N TYR A 112 -15.76 -11.82 8.84
CA TYR A 112 -16.69 -12.94 8.61
C TYR A 112 -17.96 -12.48 7.87
N GLU A 113 -18.17 -12.96 6.64
CA GLU A 113 -19.35 -12.65 5.83
C GLU A 113 -20.22 -13.88 5.48
N ASP A 114 -19.72 -15.10 5.67
CA ASP A 114 -20.44 -16.31 5.24
C ASP A 114 -21.52 -16.77 6.23
N LYS A 115 -22.75 -16.32 5.98
CA LYS A 115 -23.93 -16.55 6.84
C LYS A 115 -24.59 -17.94 6.70
N ASN A 116 -24.23 -18.72 5.68
CA ASN A 116 -25.08 -19.83 5.23
C ASN A 116 -24.68 -21.23 5.75
N LEU A 117 -23.39 -21.51 5.99
CA LEU A 117 -22.93 -22.87 6.35
C LEU A 117 -22.50 -23.03 7.82
N SER A 118 -21.86 -21.99 8.38
CA SER A 118 -21.36 -22.00 9.76
C SER A 118 -21.48 -20.59 10.33
N PRO A 119 -22.61 -20.25 10.97
CA PRO A 119 -22.81 -18.91 11.51
C PRO A 119 -21.99 -18.75 12.80
N GLY A 120 -20.75 -18.28 12.66
CA GLY A 120 -19.89 -17.87 13.76
C GLY A 120 -18.66 -18.77 14.01
N PHE A 121 -18.01 -18.56 15.15
CA PHE A 121 -16.75 -19.21 15.53
C PHE A 121 -16.92 -20.02 16.82
N ASN A 122 -16.67 -21.33 16.76
CA ASN A 122 -16.71 -22.22 17.91
C ASN A 122 -15.68 -23.34 17.80
N PHE A 123 -15.23 -23.86 18.94
CA PHE A 123 -14.36 -25.02 19.02
C PHE A 123 -14.72 -25.91 20.21
N ARG A 124 -14.29 -27.18 20.17
CA ARG A 124 -14.50 -28.14 21.26
C ARG A 124 -13.17 -28.58 21.83
N PHE A 125 -13.09 -28.66 23.15
CA PHE A 125 -11.95 -29.27 23.85
C PHE A 125 -12.45 -30.10 25.03
N ALA A 126 -11.66 -31.07 25.48
CA ALA A 126 -12.02 -31.93 26.60
C ALA A 126 -10.96 -31.88 27.69
N ARG A 127 -11.39 -31.82 28.96
CA ARG A 127 -10.54 -32.03 30.12
C ARG A 127 -10.75 -33.46 30.61
N HIS A 128 -9.71 -34.27 30.56
CA HIS A 128 -9.75 -35.68 30.98
C HIS A 128 -9.31 -35.79 32.45
N PHE A 129 -9.97 -36.65 33.21
CA PHE A 129 -9.65 -36.91 34.61
C PHE A 129 -10.00 -38.36 34.97
N VAL A 130 -9.48 -38.85 36.09
CA VAL A 130 -9.71 -40.21 36.57
C VAL A 130 -10.40 -40.14 37.92
N GLU A 131 -11.49 -40.88 38.06
CA GLU A 131 -12.25 -40.97 39.30
C GLU A 131 -12.52 -42.45 39.60
N ASN A 132 -12.15 -42.92 40.79
CA ASN A 132 -12.23 -44.33 41.21
C ASN A 132 -11.64 -45.33 40.20
N GLY A 133 -10.50 -44.99 39.59
CA GLY A 133 -9.82 -45.83 38.59
C GLY A 133 -10.49 -45.87 37.21
N THR A 134 -11.58 -45.11 37.00
CA THR A 134 -12.29 -45.01 35.72
C THR A 134 -11.95 -43.69 35.04
N ASN A 135 -11.73 -43.73 33.72
CA ASN A 135 -11.44 -42.53 32.92
C ASN A 135 -12.72 -41.75 32.59
N HIS A 136 -12.75 -40.47 32.96
CA HIS A 136 -13.83 -39.54 32.69
C HIS A 136 -13.33 -38.33 31.87
N ARG A 137 -14.26 -37.59 31.27
CA ARG A 137 -13.95 -36.32 30.61
C ARG A 137 -15.08 -35.32 30.72
N HIS A 138 -14.72 -34.05 30.87
CA HIS A 138 -15.61 -32.92 30.63
C HIS A 138 -15.35 -32.37 29.24
N LEU A 139 -16.34 -32.51 28.35
CA LEU A 139 -16.29 -31.95 27.00
C LEU A 139 -16.90 -30.54 27.02
N PHE A 140 -16.15 -29.56 26.53
CA PHE A 140 -16.58 -28.17 26.40
C PHE A 140 -16.74 -27.82 24.93
N LYS A 141 -17.87 -27.21 24.58
CA LYS A 141 -18.07 -26.50 23.31
C LYS A 141 -18.07 -25.01 23.63
N VAL A 142 -17.10 -24.28 23.12
CA VAL A 142 -16.92 -22.85 23.43
C VAL A 142 -17.22 -22.02 22.20
N PHE A 143 -18.03 -20.99 22.41
CA PHE A 143 -18.33 -19.93 21.46
C PHE A 143 -17.62 -18.68 21.94
N GLY A 144 -16.99 -17.94 21.03
CA GLY A 144 -16.24 -16.76 21.42
C GLY A 144 -15.77 -15.95 20.23
N ILE A 145 -15.17 -14.81 20.56
CA ILE A 145 -14.62 -13.87 19.58
C ILE A 145 -13.13 -14.13 19.46
N ARG A 146 -12.66 -14.37 18.24
CA ARG A 146 -11.24 -14.43 17.92
C ARG A 146 -10.77 -13.07 17.43
N PHE A 147 -9.75 -12.51 18.07
CA PHE A 147 -9.11 -11.28 17.62
C PHE A 147 -7.84 -11.64 16.85
N ASP A 148 -7.82 -11.30 15.56
CA ASP A 148 -6.65 -11.48 14.71
C ASP A 148 -5.93 -10.13 14.64
N ILE A 149 -4.70 -10.05 15.17
CA ILE A 149 -3.90 -8.82 15.15
C ILE A 149 -3.00 -8.87 13.90
N LEU A 150 -3.32 -8.02 12.92
CA LEU A 150 -2.56 -7.88 11.68
C LEU A 150 -1.66 -6.66 11.81
N VAL A 151 -0.38 -6.81 11.48
CA VAL A 151 0.61 -5.73 11.62
C VAL A 151 1.21 -5.48 10.24
N ASP A 152 0.89 -4.33 9.68
CA ASP A 152 1.39 -3.89 8.40
C ASP A 152 2.38 -2.76 8.59
N GLY A 153 3.42 -2.73 7.75
CA GLY A 153 4.50 -1.77 7.89
C GLY A 153 5.13 -1.41 6.57
N LYS A 154 5.16 -0.12 6.27
CA LYS A 154 5.81 0.47 5.11
C LYS A 154 6.73 1.58 5.58
N ALA A 155 8.01 1.47 5.26
CA ALA A 155 8.97 2.52 5.52
C ALA A 155 9.59 3.04 4.22
N GLY A 156 9.61 4.36 4.05
CA GLY A 156 10.32 5.05 3.00
C GLY A 156 11.51 5.82 3.56
N LYS A 157 12.60 5.89 2.82
CA LYS A 157 13.72 6.80 3.07
C LYS A 157 14.33 7.20 1.74
N PHE A 158 14.75 8.45 1.61
CA PHE A 158 15.45 8.97 0.46
C PHE A 158 16.68 8.13 0.12
N ASP A 159 16.77 7.76 -1.15
CA ASP A 159 17.88 7.01 -1.73
C ASP A 159 18.15 7.57 -3.13
N ILE A 160 19.41 7.92 -3.40
CA ILE A 160 19.81 8.55 -4.65
C ILE A 160 19.63 7.64 -5.86
N ILE A 161 19.75 6.31 -5.68
CA ILE A 161 19.66 5.33 -6.78
C ILE A 161 18.25 5.32 -7.41
N PRO A 162 17.15 5.09 -6.66
CA PRO A 162 15.80 5.14 -7.22
C PRO A 162 15.42 6.55 -7.69
N THR A 163 15.91 7.62 -7.03
CA THR A 163 15.66 8.99 -7.49
C THR A 163 16.27 9.23 -8.88
N MET A 164 17.55 8.92 -9.09
CA MET A 164 18.21 9.09 -10.39
C MET A 164 17.60 8.19 -11.47
N THR A 165 17.21 6.96 -11.11
CA THR A 165 16.53 6.04 -12.04
C THR A 165 15.18 6.61 -12.48
N THR A 166 14.42 7.22 -11.56
CA THR A 166 13.12 7.85 -11.85
C THR A 166 13.29 9.09 -12.72
N ILE A 167 14.30 9.92 -12.46
CA ILE A 167 14.64 11.08 -13.30
C ILE A 167 15.02 10.63 -14.71
N GLY A 168 15.91 9.63 -14.84
CA GLY A 168 16.33 9.11 -16.15
C GLY A 168 15.16 8.53 -16.95
N SER A 169 14.29 7.77 -16.28
CA SER A 169 13.06 7.24 -16.88
C SER A 169 12.10 8.35 -17.31
N GLY A 170 11.97 9.40 -16.48
CA GLY A 170 11.19 10.59 -16.77
C GLY A 170 11.73 11.39 -17.96
N ILE A 171 13.05 11.48 -18.13
CA ILE A 171 13.65 12.11 -19.33
C ILE A 171 13.39 11.25 -20.57
N GLY A 172 13.51 9.92 -20.45
CA GLY A 172 13.26 8.99 -21.55
C GLY A 172 11.86 9.11 -22.15
N ILE A 173 10.83 9.38 -21.34
CA ILE A 173 9.44 9.52 -21.82
C ILE A 173 9.26 10.70 -22.79
N PHE A 174 10.09 11.75 -22.71
CA PHE A 174 10.03 12.88 -23.64
C PHE A 174 10.39 12.47 -25.07
N GLY A 175 11.16 11.38 -25.25
CA GLY A 175 11.40 10.79 -26.57
C GLY A 175 10.11 10.36 -27.25
N VAL A 176 9.19 9.72 -26.51
CA VAL A 176 7.88 9.29 -27.03
C VAL A 176 7.02 10.49 -27.44
N ALA A 177 7.05 11.57 -26.66
CA ALA A 177 6.33 12.80 -26.98
C ALA A 177 6.77 13.38 -28.34
N THR A 178 8.07 13.38 -28.64
CA THR A 178 8.58 13.89 -29.93
C THR A 178 8.09 13.06 -31.12
N VAL A 179 8.06 11.72 -30.99
CA VAL A 179 7.52 10.82 -32.02
C VAL A 179 6.03 11.08 -32.25
N LEU A 180 5.25 11.27 -31.17
CA LEU A 180 3.83 11.60 -31.28
C LEU A 180 3.63 12.96 -31.96
N CYS A 181 4.37 13.98 -31.54
CA CYS A 181 4.34 15.31 -32.15
C CYS A 181 4.68 15.26 -33.64
N ASP A 182 5.71 14.48 -34.02
CA ASP A 182 6.08 14.26 -35.40
C ASP A 182 4.96 13.56 -36.19
N LEU A 183 4.32 12.54 -35.62
CA LEU A 183 3.22 11.84 -36.27
C LEU A 183 2.04 12.79 -36.53
N LEU A 184 1.65 13.58 -35.53
CA LEU A 184 0.59 14.60 -35.65
C LEU A 184 0.93 15.65 -36.72
N LEU A 185 2.14 16.21 -36.67
CA LEU A 185 2.60 17.29 -37.54
C LEU A 185 2.74 16.86 -39.01
N LEU A 186 3.14 15.61 -39.26
CA LEU A 186 3.35 15.08 -40.60
C LEU A 186 2.09 14.45 -41.21
N HIS A 187 1.13 13.95 -40.41
CA HIS A 187 -0.01 13.21 -40.95
C HIS A 187 -1.35 13.91 -40.79
N ILE A 188 -1.56 14.66 -39.71
CA ILE A 188 -2.89 15.21 -39.35
C ILE A 188 -3.01 16.70 -39.66
N LEU A 189 -1.96 17.50 -39.45
CA LEU A 189 -2.05 18.95 -39.61
C LEU A 189 -2.33 19.39 -41.07
N PRO A 190 -3.13 20.44 -41.29
CA PRO A 190 -3.53 20.87 -42.64
C PRO A 190 -2.34 21.32 -43.52
N LYS A 191 -1.27 21.87 -42.91
CA LYS A 191 -0.03 22.23 -43.60
C LYS A 191 1.02 21.08 -43.65
N ARG A 192 0.61 19.82 -43.53
CA ARG A 192 1.51 18.65 -43.50
C ARG A 192 2.53 18.59 -44.64
N HIS A 193 2.14 18.99 -45.87
CA HIS A 193 3.03 18.94 -47.03
C HIS A 193 4.20 19.91 -46.90
N TYR A 194 3.94 21.11 -46.37
CA TYR A 194 4.98 22.10 -46.05
C TYR A 194 5.96 21.55 -45.01
N TYR A 195 5.45 20.94 -43.94
CA TYR A 195 6.30 20.38 -42.89
C TYR A 195 7.11 19.16 -43.36
N LYS A 196 6.53 18.27 -44.18
CA LYS A 196 7.24 17.12 -44.78
C LYS A 196 8.43 17.56 -45.61
N GLN A 197 8.28 18.60 -46.44
CA GLN A 197 9.37 19.13 -47.28
C GLN A 197 10.50 19.79 -46.46
N LYS A 198 10.18 20.34 -45.29
CA LYS A 198 11.19 20.93 -44.40
C LYS A 198 11.92 19.88 -43.56
N LYS A 199 11.25 18.79 -43.18
CA LYS A 199 11.83 17.72 -42.35
C LYS A 199 12.66 16.73 -43.17
N PHE A 200 12.20 16.34 -44.36
CA PHE A 200 12.86 15.32 -45.19
C PHE A 200 13.62 15.95 -46.36
N LYS A 201 14.89 15.58 -46.53
CA LYS A 201 15.67 15.80 -47.75
C LYS A 201 15.95 14.43 -48.36
N TYR A 202 15.50 14.21 -49.59
CA TYR A 202 15.75 12.97 -50.30
C TYR A 202 17.13 13.03 -50.94
N ALA A 203 17.93 11.98 -50.74
CA ALA A 203 19.19 11.79 -51.46
C ALA A 203 18.97 10.70 -52.51
N GLU A 204 19.54 10.87 -53.70
CA GLU A 204 19.56 9.85 -54.73
C GLU A 204 20.64 8.82 -54.37
N ASP A 205 20.26 7.54 -54.37
CA ASP A 205 21.20 6.45 -54.17
C ASP A 205 22.00 6.29 -55.46
N MET A 206 23.26 6.75 -55.46
CA MET A 206 24.18 6.40 -56.54
C MET A 206 24.50 4.91 -56.39
N GLY A 207 23.63 4.08 -56.96
CA GLY A 207 23.89 2.67 -57.12
C GLY A 207 25.29 2.48 -57.69
N SER A 208 26.02 1.50 -57.15
CA SER A 208 27.34 1.07 -57.62
C SER A 208 27.26 0.61 -59.07
N GLY A 209 27.30 1.58 -59.98
CA GLY A 209 27.35 1.44 -61.42
C GLY A 209 28.50 2.31 -61.91
N ALA A 210 29.60 1.64 -62.22
CA ALA A 210 30.78 2.07 -62.96
C ALA A 210 30.78 3.50 -63.58
N GLY A 211 31.84 4.26 -63.27
CA GLY A 211 32.46 5.18 -64.22
C GLY A 211 32.19 6.68 -64.02
N GLU A 212 33.11 7.34 -63.32
CA GLU A 212 33.86 8.52 -63.82
C GLU A 212 33.10 9.83 -64.19
N ARG A 213 33.10 10.81 -63.27
CA ARG A 213 33.73 12.16 -63.37
C ARG A 213 33.06 13.18 -62.43
N ASP A 214 33.89 13.79 -61.58
CA ASP A 214 33.60 15.02 -60.83
C ASP A 214 33.38 16.23 -61.77
N PRO A 215 32.39 17.10 -61.47
CA PRO A 215 32.43 18.50 -61.87
C PRO A 215 32.38 19.41 -60.63
N ALA A 216 33.42 19.34 -59.79
CA ALA A 216 33.73 20.41 -58.85
C ALA A 216 34.46 21.56 -59.57
N ALA A 217 33.81 22.20 -60.57
CA ALA A 217 34.50 23.25 -61.34
C ALA A 217 33.59 24.21 -62.14
N THR A 218 32.38 24.59 -61.70
CA THR A 218 31.60 25.56 -62.52
C THR A 218 30.62 26.49 -61.81
N SER A 219 30.86 26.90 -60.56
CA SER A 219 30.12 28.06 -60.03
C SER A 219 30.88 28.93 -59.02
N SER A 220 32.20 28.78 -58.91
CA SER A 220 33.07 29.67 -58.13
C SER A 220 33.54 30.90 -58.92
N THR A 221 33.10 31.06 -60.17
CA THR A 221 33.54 32.13 -61.09
C THR A 221 32.47 33.18 -61.41
N LEU A 222 31.21 33.02 -60.96
CA LEU A 222 30.14 34.01 -61.18
C LEU A 222 29.96 35.00 -60.01
N SER A 223 30.49 34.69 -58.83
CA SER A 223 30.40 35.56 -57.62
C SER A 223 31.40 36.72 -57.59
N LEU A 224 32.24 36.88 -58.61
CA LEU A 224 33.27 37.93 -58.69
C LEU A 224 33.00 39.03 -59.73
N GLN A 225 31.92 38.96 -60.50
CA GLN A 225 31.63 39.93 -61.57
C GLN A 225 30.35 40.78 -61.36
N GLU A 226 29.47 40.44 -60.41
CA GLU A 226 28.26 41.24 -60.11
C GLU A 226 28.44 42.31 -59.03
N ASN A 227 29.51 42.26 -58.21
CA ASN A 227 29.78 43.26 -57.17
C ASN A 227 30.46 44.56 -57.68
N MET A 228 30.47 44.83 -58.99
CA MET A 228 31.11 46.02 -59.58
C MET A 228 30.22 46.80 -60.56
N LYS A 229 28.90 46.57 -60.57
CA LYS A 229 27.94 47.28 -61.46
C LYS A 229 26.62 47.71 -60.80
N THR A 230 26.62 47.91 -59.49
CA THR A 230 25.61 48.76 -58.82
C THR A 230 26.29 50.03 -58.31
N SER A 231 26.39 51.00 -59.22
CA SER A 231 26.40 52.44 -58.97
C SER A 231 25.66 53.13 -60.10
#